data_AF-A0A7C3TSD3-F1
#
_entry.id   AF-A0A7C3TSD3-F1
#
_cell.length_a   1.000
_cell.length_b   1.000
_cell.length_c   1.000
_cell.angle_alpha   90.00
_cell.angle_beta   90.00
_cell.angle_gamma   90.00
#
_symmetry.space_group_name_H-M   'P 1'
#
loop_
_entity.id
_entity.type
_entity.pdbx_description
1 polymer ?
#
loop_
_entity_poly.entity_id
_entity_poly.type
_entity_poly.pdbx_seq_one_letter_code
_entity_poly.pdbx_strand_id
1 'polypeptide(L)'
;MTMVRSLSALSGGFVVCRKGEGLVSLSGNPDASVLLRTKARRRFLRGAIGRFNEAFPDLSQPLWHTMGHIVIEGGRAIKENNPRKLGYLMILESSIGCAIGLIKPKDLARLSRIKVAYGAKIVSFGDLTGDLILSQRETSPWGEYQKFYFTTTGVNEVHES
;
A
#
# COMPACT_ATOMS: atom_id res chain seq x y z
N MET A 1 -0.33 -10.36 13.02
CA MET A 1 -0.86 -9.95 11.69
C MET A 1 -2.37 -10.18 11.56
N THR A 2 -2.95 -11.15 12.29
CA THR A 2 -4.40 -11.46 12.30
C THR A 2 -5.27 -10.32 12.82
N MET A 3 -4.87 -9.69 13.92
CA MET A 3 -5.64 -8.63 14.59
C MET A 3 -5.87 -7.37 13.71
N VAL A 4 -4.86 -6.94 12.95
CA VAL A 4 -4.99 -5.78 12.03
C VAL A 4 -5.95 -6.08 10.88
N ARG A 5 -5.97 -7.32 10.37
CA ARG A 5 -6.90 -7.75 9.31
C ARG A 5 -8.34 -7.80 9.80
N SER A 6 -8.56 -8.37 10.97
CA SER A 6 -9.88 -8.44 11.60
C SER A 6 -10.44 -7.04 11.84
N LEU A 7 -9.61 -6.12 12.34
CA LEU A 7 -10.06 -4.77 12.66
C LEU A 7 -10.30 -3.89 11.42
N SER A 8 -9.50 -4.00 10.34
CA SER A 8 -9.78 -3.28 9.09
C SER A 8 -11.05 -3.79 8.40
N ALA A 9 -11.35 -5.08 8.53
CA ALA A 9 -12.60 -5.66 8.01
C ALA A 9 -13.81 -5.13 8.80
N LEU A 10 -13.70 -5.03 10.12
CA LEU A 10 -14.77 -4.53 10.98
C LEU A 10 -15.04 -3.04 10.79
N SER A 11 -14.01 -2.20 10.66
CA SER A 11 -14.19 -0.74 10.57
C SER A 11 -14.65 -0.26 9.20
N GLY A 12 -14.30 -0.97 8.13
CA GLY A 12 -14.36 -0.41 6.78
C GLY A 12 -13.44 0.80 6.60
N GLY A 13 -13.48 1.42 5.43
CA GLY A 13 -12.79 2.68 5.15
C GLY A 13 -11.27 2.60 5.19
N PHE A 14 -10.65 3.71 5.58
CA PHE A 14 -9.21 3.86 5.65
C PHE A 14 -8.78 3.87 7.12
N VAL A 15 -7.73 3.12 7.44
CA VAL A 15 -7.20 3.04 8.80
C VAL A 15 -5.68 3.18 8.80
N VAL A 16 -5.14 3.77 9.86
CA VAL A 16 -3.70 3.83 10.13
C VAL A 16 -3.40 3.14 11.44
N CYS A 17 -2.34 2.32 11.45
CA CYS A 17 -1.82 1.73 12.68
C CYS A 17 -0.73 2.62 13.26
N ARG A 18 -0.97 3.16 14.46
CA ARG A 18 -0.02 3.99 15.19
C ARG A 18 0.50 3.23 16.41
N LYS A 19 1.83 3.18 16.55
CA LYS A 19 2.48 2.54 17.70
C LYS A 19 2.02 3.24 18.99
N GLY A 20 1.49 2.47 19.94
CA GLY A 20 0.98 2.97 21.22
C GLY A 20 -0.47 3.45 21.21
N GLU A 21 -1.06 3.73 20.05
CA GLU A 21 -2.47 4.16 19.93
C GLU A 21 -3.37 3.11 19.28
N GLY A 22 -2.80 2.13 18.57
CA GLY A 22 -3.58 1.11 17.86
C GLY A 22 -4.05 1.60 16.50
N LEU A 23 -5.26 1.21 16.10
CA LEU A 23 -5.84 1.59 14.80
C LEU A 23 -6.66 2.87 14.93
N VAL A 24 -6.36 3.82 14.07
CA VAL A 24 -7.06 5.11 13.99
C VAL A 24 -7.77 5.17 12.63
N SER A 25 -9.06 5.45 12.66
CA SER A 25 -9.86 5.64 11.44
C SER A 25 -9.49 6.96 10.77
N LEU A 26 -9.40 6.94 9.45
CA LEU A 26 -9.20 8.11 8.61
C LEU A 26 -10.47 8.41 7.83
N SER A 27 -10.93 9.66 7.94
CA SER A 27 -11.96 10.19 7.04
C SER A 27 -11.39 10.36 5.64
N GLY A 28 -12.10 9.88 4.62
CA GLY A 28 -11.78 10.13 3.22
C GLY A 28 -12.32 9.04 2.31
N ASN A 29 -12.51 9.39 1.04
CA ASN A 29 -12.87 8.45 -0.01
C ASN A 29 -12.25 8.91 -1.33
N PRO A 30 -10.97 8.59 -1.57
CA PRO A 30 -10.26 8.96 -2.79
C PRO A 30 -11.07 8.53 -4.02
N ASP A 31 -11.33 9.47 -4.94
CA ASP A 31 -12.00 9.20 -6.20
C ASP A 31 -11.04 8.49 -7.17
N ALA A 32 -10.79 7.22 -6.87
CA ALA A 32 -9.85 6.36 -7.56
C ALA A 32 -10.32 4.91 -7.47
N SER A 33 -9.77 4.08 -8.36
CA SER A 33 -9.86 2.63 -8.25
C SER A 33 -8.50 2.02 -8.00
N VAL A 34 -8.51 0.80 -7.50
CA VAL A 34 -7.32 -0.03 -7.34
C VAL A 34 -7.33 -1.13 -8.38
N LEU A 35 -6.25 -1.28 -9.13
CA LEU A 35 -5.98 -2.48 -9.92
C LEU A 35 -5.00 -3.35 -9.14
N LEU A 36 -5.40 -4.60 -8.88
CA LEU A 36 -4.63 -5.56 -8.09
C LEU A 36 -4.34 -6.80 -8.92
N ARG A 37 -3.08 -7.24 -8.87
CA ARG A 37 -2.66 -8.56 -9.31
C ARG A 37 -1.87 -9.23 -8.21
N THR A 38 -2.30 -10.40 -7.77
CA THR A 38 -1.59 -11.20 -6.75
C THR A 38 -0.87 -12.38 -7.36
N LYS A 39 0.25 -12.78 -6.74
CA LYS A 39 1.05 -13.94 -7.10
C LYS A 39 1.48 -14.68 -5.84
N ALA A 40 1.53 -16.01 -5.93
CA ALA A 40 2.13 -16.83 -4.89
C ALA A 40 3.60 -16.43 -4.67
N ARG A 41 3.97 -16.20 -3.42
CA ARG A 41 5.27 -15.67 -3.04
C ARG A 41 6.29 -16.79 -2.94
N ARG A 42 7.13 -16.94 -3.96
CA ARG A 42 8.14 -18.02 -4.02
C ARG A 42 9.27 -17.88 -2.99
N ARG A 43 9.63 -16.65 -2.55
CA ARG A 43 10.60 -16.38 -1.48
C ARG A 43 10.57 -14.90 -1.12
N PHE A 44 10.39 -14.55 0.15
CA PHE A 44 10.69 -13.19 0.59
C PHE A 44 12.20 -13.01 0.64
N LEU A 45 12.69 -11.81 0.37
CA LEU A 45 14.05 -11.41 0.74
C LEU A 45 14.10 -11.20 2.26
N ARG A 46 13.85 -12.29 3.03
CA ARG A 46 13.96 -12.28 4.49
C ARG A 46 15.35 -11.77 4.85
N GLY A 47 15.38 -10.79 5.75
CA GLY A 47 16.61 -10.15 6.18
C GLY A 47 17.16 -9.04 5.28
N ALA A 48 16.50 -8.63 4.19
CA ALA A 48 16.96 -7.45 3.43
C ALA A 48 17.00 -6.19 4.31
N ILE A 49 15.93 -5.97 5.07
CA ILE A 49 15.84 -4.88 6.06
C ILE A 49 16.92 -5.02 7.13
N GLY A 50 17.10 -6.22 7.69
CA GLY A 50 18.12 -6.48 8.71
C GLY A 50 19.54 -6.19 8.20
N ARG A 51 19.90 -6.76 7.04
CA ARG A 51 21.20 -6.51 6.40
C ARG A 51 21.42 -5.03 6.07
N PHE A 52 20.39 -4.31 5.62
CA PHE A 52 20.50 -2.88 5.35
C PHE A 52 20.73 -2.08 6.64
N ASN A 53 19.99 -2.38 7.71
CA ASN A 53 20.15 -1.72 9.01
C ASN A 53 21.53 -1.99 9.62
N GLU A 54 22.04 -3.21 9.49
CA GLU A 54 23.36 -3.61 9.98
C GLU A 54 24.49 -2.94 9.17
N ALA A 55 24.35 -2.90 7.84
CA ALA A 55 25.37 -2.33 6.97
C ALA A 55 25.38 -0.79 6.96
N PHE A 56 24.23 -0.16 7.19
CA PHE A 56 24.07 1.30 7.07
C PHE A 56 23.20 1.89 8.19
N PRO A 57 23.60 1.78 9.47
CA PRO A 57 22.79 2.23 10.60
C PRO A 57 22.40 3.72 10.51
N ASP A 58 23.35 4.58 10.16
CA ASP A 58 23.14 6.04 10.08
C ASP A 58 22.26 6.47 8.90
N LEU A 59 22.21 5.67 7.82
CA LEU A 59 21.26 5.89 6.73
C LEU A 59 19.89 5.28 7.05
N SER A 60 19.86 4.18 7.79
CA SER A 60 18.63 3.45 8.08
C SER A 60 17.65 4.27 8.93
N GLN A 61 18.14 4.95 9.98
CA GLN A 61 17.31 5.75 10.87
C GLN A 61 16.53 6.87 10.15
N PRO A 62 17.18 7.79 9.41
CA PRO A 62 16.46 8.83 8.70
C PRO A 62 15.55 8.25 7.60
N LEU A 63 15.92 7.12 6.99
CA LEU A 63 15.07 6.44 6.01
C LEU A 63 13.78 5.89 6.64
N TRP A 64 13.86 5.27 7.81
CA TRP A 64 12.67 4.82 8.54
C TRP A 64 11.80 5.99 9.02
N HIS A 65 12.41 7.10 9.40
CA HIS A 65 11.67 8.32 9.71
C HIS A 65 10.93 8.87 8.47
N THR A 66 11.59 8.85 7.31
CA THR A 66 10.99 9.23 6.02
C THR A 66 9.81 8.33 5.67
N MET A 67 9.95 7.01 5.85
CA MET A 67 8.85 6.05 5.66
C MET A 67 7.67 6.35 6.58
N GLY A 68 7.92 6.77 7.83
CA GLY A 68 6.88 7.24 8.74
C GLY A 68 6.13 8.46 8.21
N HIS A 69 6.85 9.46 7.69
CA HIS A 69 6.24 10.65 7.08
C HIS A 69 5.45 10.34 5.82
N ILE A 70 5.90 9.38 5.00
CA ILE A 70 5.15 8.93 3.82
C ILE A 70 3.77 8.40 4.22
N VAL A 71 3.66 7.67 5.33
CA VAL A 71 2.37 7.17 5.83
C VAL A 71 1.48 8.33 6.30
N ILE A 72 2.04 9.32 7.00
CA ILE A 72 1.29 10.50 7.47
C ILE A 72 0.77 11.31 6.28
N GLU A 73 1.62 11.59 5.29
CA GLU A 73 1.23 12.28 4.06
C GLU A 73 0.23 11.47 3.22
N GLY A 74 0.31 10.14 3.27
CA GLY A 74 -0.67 9.26 2.64
C GLY A 74 -2.05 9.41 3.28
N GLY A 75 -2.11 9.48 4.61
CA GLY A 75 -3.35 9.77 5.33
C GLY A 75 -3.93 11.14 5.00
N ARG A 76 -3.08 12.17 4.88
CA ARG A 76 -3.50 13.51 4.43
C ARG A 76 -4.05 13.48 3.01
N ALA A 77 -3.37 12.81 2.07
CA ALA A 77 -3.82 12.68 0.69
C ALA A 77 -5.18 11.99 0.58
N ILE A 78 -5.46 11.00 1.43
CA ILE A 78 -6.78 10.34 1.52
C ILE A 78 -7.84 11.34 1.99
N LYS A 79 -7.55 12.09 3.07
CA LYS A 79 -8.47 13.09 3.64
C LYS A 79 -8.78 14.22 2.67
N GLU A 80 -7.79 14.64 1.89
CA GLU A 80 -7.87 15.72 0.89
C GLU A 80 -8.49 15.26 -0.44
N ASN A 81 -8.88 13.99 -0.58
CA ASN A 81 -9.32 13.39 -1.84
C ASN A 81 -8.31 13.64 -2.99
N ASN A 82 -7.02 13.45 -2.71
CA ASN A 82 -5.94 13.70 -3.67
C ASN A 82 -5.27 12.37 -4.10
N PRO A 83 -5.88 11.64 -5.06
CA PRO A 83 -5.36 10.34 -5.48
C PRO A 83 -4.02 10.44 -6.22
N ARG A 84 -3.69 11.58 -6.84
CA ARG A 84 -2.37 11.81 -7.44
C ARG A 84 -1.28 11.85 -6.37
N LYS A 85 -1.47 12.63 -5.32
CA LYS A 85 -0.54 12.69 -4.18
C LYS A 85 -0.36 11.32 -3.54
N LEU A 86 -1.46 10.59 -3.32
CA LEU A 86 -1.41 9.22 -2.80
C LEU A 86 -0.61 8.28 -3.72
N GLY A 87 -0.82 8.36 -5.04
CA GLY A 87 -0.07 7.59 -6.02
C GLY A 87 1.44 7.87 -6.02
N TYR A 88 1.84 9.14 -5.93
CA TYR A 88 3.26 9.51 -5.80
C TYR A 88 3.90 8.92 -4.55
N LEU A 89 3.20 8.95 -3.41
CA LEU A 89 3.67 8.38 -2.15
C LEU A 89 3.82 6.86 -2.22
N MET A 90 2.93 6.17 -2.95
CA MET A 90 3.06 4.72 -3.22
C MET A 90 4.33 4.40 -4.01
N ILE A 91 4.65 5.20 -5.03
CA ILE A 91 5.87 5.03 -5.83
C ILE A 91 7.11 5.28 -4.97
N LEU A 92 7.10 6.34 -4.15
CA LEU A 92 8.22 6.69 -3.29
C LEU A 92 8.53 5.57 -2.28
N GLU A 93 7.50 5.03 -1.63
CA GLU A 93 7.65 3.90 -0.71
C GLU A 93 8.22 2.65 -1.40
N SER A 94 7.73 2.30 -2.61
CA SER A 94 8.29 1.17 -3.36
C SER A 94 9.71 1.44 -3.88
N SER A 95 10.06 2.69 -4.15
CA SER A 95 11.43 3.08 -4.53
C SER A 95 12.39 2.90 -3.37
N ILE A 96 11.98 3.29 -2.16
CA ILE A 96 12.74 3.01 -0.93
C ILE A 96 12.89 1.51 -0.71
N GLY A 97 11.79 0.75 -0.86
CA GLY A 97 11.83 -0.71 -0.80
C GLY A 97 12.79 -1.33 -1.83
N CYS A 98 12.88 -0.74 -3.02
CA CYS A 98 13.86 -1.15 -4.03
C CYS A 98 15.30 -0.84 -3.61
N ALA A 99 15.55 0.36 -3.07
CA ALA A 99 16.88 0.81 -2.66
C ALA A 99 17.48 -0.08 -1.56
N ILE A 100 16.67 -0.55 -0.62
CA ILE A 100 17.10 -1.45 0.47
C ILE A 100 17.12 -2.94 0.07
N GLY A 101 16.86 -3.25 -1.21
CA GLY A 101 16.83 -4.62 -1.72
C GLY A 101 15.63 -5.46 -1.26
N LEU A 102 14.52 -4.83 -0.89
CA LEU A 102 13.25 -5.52 -0.63
C LEU A 102 12.48 -5.81 -1.93
N ILE A 103 12.58 -4.91 -2.91
CA ILE A 103 11.96 -5.00 -4.23
C ILE A 103 13.06 -5.09 -5.28
N LYS A 104 12.89 -5.93 -6.31
CA LYS A 104 13.87 -5.98 -7.41
C LYS A 104 13.64 -4.79 -8.35
N PRO A 105 14.69 -4.12 -8.86
CA PRO A 105 14.54 -2.98 -9.77
C PRO A 105 13.65 -3.25 -10.99
N LYS A 106 13.73 -4.47 -11.54
CA LYS A 106 12.89 -4.89 -12.68
C LYS A 106 11.38 -4.88 -12.37
N ASP A 107 11.00 -5.13 -11.12
CA ASP A 107 9.60 -5.16 -10.71
C ASP A 107 9.05 -3.74 -10.62
N LEU A 108 9.85 -2.79 -10.11
CA LEU A 108 9.51 -1.37 -10.09
C LEU A 108 9.44 -0.78 -11.52
N ALA A 109 10.42 -1.10 -12.37
CA ALA A 109 10.46 -0.65 -13.76
C ALA A 109 9.29 -1.18 -14.61
N ARG A 110 8.72 -2.33 -14.23
CA ARG A 110 7.50 -2.84 -14.86
C ARG A 110 6.28 -2.03 -14.46
N LEU A 111 6.17 -1.63 -13.19
CA LEU A 111 5.04 -0.82 -12.70
C LEU A 111 5.03 0.59 -13.28
N SER A 112 6.20 1.19 -13.50
CA SER A 112 6.31 2.55 -14.06
C SER A 112 5.82 2.67 -15.52
N ARG A 113 5.65 1.56 -16.23
CA ARG A 113 5.15 1.54 -17.63
C ARG A 113 3.62 1.69 -17.73
N ILE A 114 2.92 1.66 -16.60
CA ILE A 114 1.45 1.67 -16.57
C ILE A 114 0.95 3.11 -16.65
N LYS A 115 0.65 3.58 -17.86
CA LYS A 115 0.28 4.98 -18.15
C LYS A 115 -1.00 5.47 -17.46
N VAL A 116 -1.89 4.55 -17.10
CA VAL A 116 -3.19 4.86 -16.47
C VAL A 116 -3.09 5.04 -14.95
N ALA A 117 -1.91 4.84 -14.37
CA ALA A 117 -1.70 4.88 -12.93
C ALA A 117 -1.45 6.32 -12.43
N TYR A 118 -2.13 6.70 -11.35
CA TYR A 118 -1.64 7.75 -10.46
C TYR A 118 -0.36 7.33 -9.74
N GLY A 119 -0.25 6.04 -9.42
CA GLY A 119 0.95 5.44 -8.90
C GLY A 119 0.79 3.95 -8.65
N ALA A 120 1.89 3.29 -8.31
CA ALA A 120 1.88 1.84 -8.11
C ALA A 120 2.90 1.44 -7.04
N LYS A 121 2.61 0.35 -6.33
CA LYS A 121 3.52 -0.26 -5.37
C LYS A 121 3.48 -1.77 -5.41
N ILE A 122 4.56 -2.39 -4.94
CA ILE A 122 4.58 -3.82 -4.64
C ILE A 122 4.07 -4.01 -3.22
N VAL A 123 3.07 -4.86 -3.06
CA VAL A 123 2.53 -5.26 -1.76
C VAL A 123 2.95 -6.68 -1.41
N SER A 124 3.07 -6.94 -0.12
CA SER A 124 3.42 -8.24 0.44
C SER A 124 2.52 -8.52 1.64
N PHE A 125 1.76 -9.61 1.58
CA PHE A 125 0.85 -10.01 2.65
C PHE A 125 0.97 -11.52 2.90
N GLY A 126 1.71 -11.89 3.95
CA GLY A 126 2.00 -13.30 4.23
C GLY A 126 2.73 -13.95 3.05
N ASP A 127 2.11 -14.95 2.45
CA ASP A 127 2.64 -15.73 1.32
C ASP A 127 2.17 -15.21 -0.05
N LEU A 128 1.58 -14.01 -0.08
CA LEU A 128 1.21 -13.31 -1.31
C LEU A 128 2.11 -12.10 -1.53
N THR A 129 2.49 -11.92 -2.79
CA THR A 129 3.01 -10.65 -3.31
C THR A 129 2.04 -10.15 -4.36
N GLY A 130 1.90 -8.85 -4.50
CA GLY A 130 1.07 -8.29 -5.54
C GLY A 130 1.55 -6.96 -6.05
N ASP A 131 1.01 -6.61 -7.22
CA ASP A 131 1.09 -5.28 -7.77
C ASP A 131 -0.18 -4.54 -7.38
N LEU A 132 -0.04 -3.40 -6.73
CA LEU A 132 -1.14 -2.52 -6.36
C LEU A 132 -0.99 -1.24 -7.16
N ILE A 133 -1.95 -0.94 -8.03
CA ILE A 133 -1.95 0.25 -8.88
C ILE A 133 -3.14 1.11 -8.48
N LEU A 134 -2.90 2.38 -8.22
CA LEU A 134 -3.94 3.38 -8.04
C LEU A 134 -4.20 4.06 -9.38
N SER A 135 -5.45 4.05 -9.86
CA SER A 135 -5.84 4.59 -11.16
C SER A 135 -7.08 5.47 -11.04
N GLN A 136 -7.42 6.16 -12.12
CA GLN A 136 -8.72 6.79 -12.25
C GLN A 136 -9.84 5.76 -12.06
N ARG A 137 -10.92 6.20 -11.43
CA ARG A 137 -12.07 5.34 -11.11
C ARG A 137 -12.70 4.70 -12.35
N GLU A 138 -12.64 5.36 -13.51
CA GLU A 138 -13.21 4.88 -14.77
C GLU A 138 -12.26 3.97 -15.57
N THR A 139 -11.00 3.83 -15.16
CA THR A 139 -10.02 3.01 -15.89
C THR A 139 -10.51 1.56 -16.03
N SER A 140 -10.59 1.06 -17.27
CA SER A 140 -10.92 -0.33 -17.54
C SER A 140 -9.88 -1.28 -16.94
N PRO A 141 -10.27 -2.51 -16.54
CA PRO A 141 -9.31 -3.54 -16.16
C PRO A 141 -8.24 -3.70 -17.25
N TRP A 142 -6.98 -3.80 -16.84
CA TRP A 142 -5.84 -3.88 -17.76
C TRP A 142 -5.18 -5.25 -17.63
N GLY A 143 -5.20 -6.06 -18.69
CA GLY A 143 -4.58 -7.39 -18.69
C GLY A 143 -5.07 -8.29 -17.56
N GLU A 144 -4.14 -8.82 -16.76
CA GLU A 144 -4.41 -9.75 -15.64
C GLU A 144 -4.88 -9.07 -14.34
N TYR A 145 -5.10 -7.75 -14.35
CA TYR A 145 -5.41 -7.01 -13.13
C TYR A 145 -6.90 -6.97 -12.86
N GLN A 146 -7.27 -7.29 -11.63
CA GLN A 146 -8.64 -7.15 -11.13
C GLN A 146 -8.85 -5.73 -10.58
N LYS A 147 -10.01 -5.15 -10.85
CA LYS A 147 -10.36 -3.79 -10.43
C LYS A 147 -11.21 -3.80 -9.16
N PHE A 148 -10.86 -2.94 -8.22
CA PHE A 148 -11.53 -2.77 -6.94
C PHE A 148 -11.82 -1.29 -6.69
N TYR A 149 -12.89 -1.04 -5.94
CA TYR A 149 -13.24 0.28 -5.43
C TYR A 149 -13.07 0.30 -3.92
N PHE A 150 -12.75 1.48 -3.38
CA PHE A 150 -12.74 1.67 -1.94
C PHE A 150 -14.17 1.61 -1.38
N THR A 151 -14.29 1.05 -0.17
CA THR A 151 -15.53 1.04 0.61
C THR A 151 -15.27 1.68 1.95
N THR A 152 -16.20 2.53 2.39
CA THR A 152 -16.22 3.08 3.75
C THR A 152 -16.99 2.19 4.71
N THR A 153 -17.71 1.19 4.21
CA THR A 153 -18.55 0.30 5.00
C THR A 153 -17.75 -0.91 5.46
N GLY A 154 -17.81 -1.21 6.76
CA GLY A 154 -17.26 -2.42 7.37
C GLY A 154 -18.22 -3.60 7.26
N VAL A 155 -17.98 -4.63 8.07
CA VAL A 155 -18.91 -5.77 8.19
C VAL A 155 -20.25 -5.28 8.76
N ASN A 156 -21.35 -5.59 8.06
CA ASN A 156 -22.71 -5.40 8.54
C ASN A 156 -23.36 -6.76 8.78
N GLU A 157 -24.07 -6.90 9.89
CA GLU A 157 -24.97 -8.04 10.08
C GLU A 157 -26.20 -7.86 9.18
N VAL A 158 -26.56 -8.92 8.46
CA VAL A 158 -27.79 -8.97 7.68
C VAL A 158 -28.81 -9.69 8.54
N HIS A 159 -29.86 -8.99 8.96
CA HIS A 159 -31.02 -9.64 9.56
C HIS A 159 -31.96 -10.07 8.44
N GLU A 160 -32.18 -11.38 8.30
CA GLU A 160 -33.26 -11.90 7.47
C GLU A 160 -34.59 -11.55 8.14
N SER A 161 -35.40 -10.74 7.44
CA SER A 161 -36.77 -10.41 7.81
C SER A 161 -37.74 -11.53 7.47
#